data_AF-A0A2T1DNY2-F1
#
_entry.id   AF-A0A2T1DNY2-F1
#
_cell.length_a   1.000
_cell.length_b   1.000
_cell.length_c   1.000
_cell.angle_alpha   90.00
_cell.angle_beta   90.00
_cell.angle_gamma   90.00
#
_symmetry.space_group_name_H-M   'P 1'
#
loop_
_entity.id
_entity.type
_entity.pdbx_description
1 polymer ?
#
loop_
_entity_poly.entity_id
_entity_poly.type
_entity_poly.pdbx_seq_one_letter_code
_entity_poly.pdbx_strand_id
1 'polypeptide(L)'
;MSKFKRSALISVICLIGMILYGWIGFSQTPQPSIRLTTRPVVSEIKPFEAEATSPQPPVQLTLQAIDESGHSVENAKMRLQILTRSQNPWFTTDFPISEGTTLLDLEALAPKGELQIQQMLPIRGTYQLLVDVMPIVPNAFAPIHQTLTLSVPENWVKYRNFGILAAILLAAGLGGGWLIGSGQPIQPGEIAPQRVRLLLSGVTVVAIAALLYVNISAELGQSHRSMAMSHMTEDVPTSDKPSKVQSQGLEMQLSGDSSATVGQLAKLQVGVIDVKTKQPVTDVALRIKTTQLENNWVAFAYQGIPDSTGKLAWQQQFFDGAPHNIEVEVAPQPTSTRRFQPFQVAQNIPVEGVAPPLVVRLISLAYMTGIVGVGLLLGLWLQRRRTQQSPPTLKRSFS
;
A
#
# COMPACT_ATOMS: atom_id res chain seq x y z
N MET A 1 -19.62 13.30 71.64
CA MET A 1 -19.68 12.00 70.92
C MET A 1 -18.92 12.10 69.60
N SER A 2 -18.08 11.13 69.29
CA SER A 2 -16.64 11.35 69.26
C SER A 2 -16.13 11.46 67.82
N LYS A 3 -15.14 12.31 67.57
CA LYS A 3 -14.48 12.49 66.26
C LYS A 3 -13.89 11.18 65.71
N PHE A 4 -13.68 10.19 66.58
CA PHE A 4 -13.25 8.83 66.25
C PHE A 4 -14.25 8.03 65.39
N LYS A 5 -15.57 8.30 65.48
CA LYS A 5 -16.57 7.53 64.70
C LYS A 5 -16.62 7.92 63.22
N ARG A 6 -16.21 9.15 62.87
CA ARG A 6 -16.23 9.63 61.46
C ARG A 6 -15.02 9.15 60.66
N SER A 7 -13.82 9.07 61.25
CA SER A 7 -12.63 8.56 60.54
C SER A 7 -12.73 7.05 60.27
N ALA A 8 -13.30 6.28 61.20
CA ALA A 8 -13.54 4.86 61.01
C ALA A 8 -14.48 4.57 59.82
N LEU A 9 -15.54 5.37 59.67
CA LEU A 9 -16.49 5.22 58.55
C LEU A 9 -15.83 5.51 57.20
N ILE A 10 -15.02 6.56 57.10
CA ILE A 10 -14.29 6.91 55.86
C ILE A 10 -13.29 5.82 55.50
N SER A 11 -12.55 5.30 56.50
CA SER A 11 -11.59 4.22 56.28
C SER A 11 -12.25 2.93 55.78
N VAL A 12 -13.43 2.59 56.32
CA VAL A 12 -14.20 1.42 55.86
C VAL A 12 -14.73 1.61 54.44
N ILE A 13 -15.20 2.80 54.08
CA ILE A 13 -15.66 3.10 52.72
C ILE A 13 -14.50 3.02 51.71
N CYS A 14 -13.30 3.52 52.04
CA CYS A 14 -12.13 3.40 51.17
C CYS A 14 -11.64 1.95 51.02
N LEU A 15 -11.70 1.14 52.08
CA LEU A 15 -11.30 -0.27 52.04
C LEU A 15 -12.29 -1.13 51.23
N ILE A 16 -13.59 -0.89 51.40
CA ILE A 16 -14.65 -1.53 50.58
C ILE A 16 -14.53 -1.06 49.13
N GLY A 17 -14.21 0.22 48.88
CA GLY A 17 -13.94 0.75 47.54
C GLY A 17 -12.76 0.07 46.85
N MET A 18 -11.65 -0.17 47.56
CA MET A 18 -10.49 -0.90 47.02
C MET A 18 -10.79 -2.38 46.76
N ILE A 19 -11.59 -3.05 47.60
CA ILE A 19 -11.99 -4.45 47.37
C ILE A 19 -12.93 -4.55 46.16
N LEU A 20 -13.89 -3.63 46.03
CA LEU A 20 -14.82 -3.59 44.89
C LEU A 20 -14.09 -3.25 43.58
N TYR A 21 -13.11 -2.33 43.60
CA TYR A 21 -12.25 -2.07 42.43
C TYR A 21 -11.33 -3.24 42.10
N GLY A 22 -10.83 -3.96 43.11
CA GLY A 22 -10.02 -5.17 42.93
C GLY A 22 -10.78 -6.31 42.26
N TRP A 23 -12.08 -6.45 42.51
CA TRP A 23 -12.91 -7.48 41.88
C TRP A 23 -13.36 -7.16 40.45
N ILE A 24 -13.45 -5.89 40.07
CA ILE A 24 -13.81 -5.51 38.69
C ILE A 24 -12.63 -5.78 37.72
N GLY A 25 -11.39 -5.87 38.21
CA GLY A 25 -10.19 -6.04 37.39
C GLY A 25 -9.86 -7.47 36.92
N PHE A 26 -10.50 -8.52 37.45
CA PHE A 26 -10.07 -9.93 37.24
C PHE A 26 -11.06 -10.82 36.48
N SER A 27 -12.20 -10.32 36.02
CA SER A 27 -13.20 -11.12 35.29
C SER A 27 -13.28 -10.76 33.80
N GLN A 28 -12.15 -10.55 33.13
CA GLN A 28 -12.12 -10.66 31.67
C GLN A 28 -12.05 -12.15 31.33
N THR A 29 -13.21 -12.78 31.12
CA THR A 29 -13.28 -14.09 30.50
C THR A 29 -12.52 -14.02 29.17
N PRO A 30 -11.51 -14.90 28.95
CA PRO A 30 -10.80 -14.95 27.68
C PRO A 30 -11.81 -15.05 26.53
N GLN A 31 -11.71 -14.15 25.56
CA GLN A 31 -12.60 -14.17 24.40
C GLN A 31 -11.89 -14.86 23.22
N PRO A 32 -12.61 -15.60 22.37
CA PRO A 32 -12.07 -16.10 21.12
C PRO A 32 -11.50 -14.94 20.30
N SER A 33 -10.37 -15.16 19.65
CA SER A 33 -9.68 -14.10 18.91
C SER A 33 -8.88 -14.66 17.74
N ILE A 34 -8.30 -13.74 16.96
CA ILE A 34 -7.55 -14.04 15.75
C ILE A 34 -6.14 -13.51 15.96
N ARG A 35 -5.16 -14.41 15.88
CA ARG A 35 -3.75 -14.08 15.98
C ARG A 35 -3.17 -13.86 14.59
N LEU A 36 -2.64 -12.67 14.33
CA LEU A 36 -1.86 -12.36 13.13
C LEU A 36 -0.37 -12.53 13.42
N THR A 37 0.31 -13.26 12.54
CA THR A 37 1.77 -13.30 12.46
C THR A 37 2.23 -13.01 11.05
N THR A 38 3.42 -12.41 10.90
CA THR A 38 3.95 -11.99 9.59
C THR A 38 5.36 -12.50 9.37
N ARG A 39 5.72 -12.74 8.10
CA ARG A 39 7.11 -12.91 7.67
C ARG A 39 7.36 -12.04 6.43
N PRO A 40 8.32 -11.10 6.46
CA PRO A 40 9.17 -10.74 7.60
C PRO A 40 8.38 -10.14 8.78
N VAL A 41 9.04 -9.93 9.93
CA VAL A 41 8.39 -9.31 11.10
C VAL A 41 7.94 -7.89 10.77
N VAL A 42 6.90 -7.39 11.44
CA VAL A 42 6.23 -6.12 11.08
C VAL A 42 7.19 -4.93 10.91
N SER A 43 8.24 -4.84 11.74
CA SER A 43 9.25 -3.77 11.66
C SER A 43 10.14 -3.80 10.42
N GLU A 44 10.22 -4.94 9.73
CA GLU A 44 11.03 -5.16 8.53
C GLU A 44 10.21 -5.09 7.24
N ILE A 45 8.88 -5.07 7.35
CA ILE A 45 7.99 -4.92 6.20
C ILE A 45 8.19 -3.54 5.59
N LYS A 46 8.37 -3.50 4.27
CA LYS A 46 8.44 -2.28 3.48
C LYS A 46 7.36 -2.29 2.40
N PRO A 47 6.85 -1.12 2.00
CA PRO A 47 5.97 -1.04 0.85
C PRO A 47 6.75 -1.44 -0.42
N PHE A 48 6.01 -1.90 -1.42
CA PHE A 48 6.55 -2.16 -2.74
C PHE A 48 7.22 -0.91 -3.32
N GLU A 49 8.39 -1.09 -3.92
CA GLU A 49 9.11 -0.03 -4.61
C GLU A 49 9.36 -0.46 -6.05
N ALA A 50 8.61 0.12 -6.99
CA ALA A 50 8.76 -0.18 -8.41
C ALA A 50 10.20 0.04 -8.90
N GLU A 51 10.91 1.03 -8.33
CA GLU A 51 12.29 1.39 -8.67
C GLU A 51 13.37 0.53 -7.97
N ALA A 52 12.97 -0.45 -7.13
CA ALA A 52 13.94 -1.27 -6.42
C ALA A 52 14.86 -2.03 -7.38
N THR A 53 16.16 -2.03 -7.08
CA THR A 53 17.17 -2.77 -7.84
C THR A 53 17.29 -4.23 -7.41
N SER A 54 16.73 -4.58 -6.26
CA SER A 54 16.68 -5.93 -5.71
C SER A 54 15.24 -6.45 -5.67
N PRO A 55 14.98 -7.73 -5.99
CA PRO A 55 13.65 -8.32 -5.85
C PRO A 55 13.10 -8.16 -4.44
N GLN A 56 11.87 -7.69 -4.33
CA GLN A 56 11.16 -7.59 -3.05
C GLN A 56 10.18 -8.77 -2.94
N PRO A 57 10.31 -9.63 -1.91
CA PRO A 57 9.34 -10.70 -1.69
C PRO A 57 8.02 -10.16 -1.12
N PRO A 58 6.88 -10.79 -1.42
CA PRO A 58 5.62 -10.45 -0.78
C PRO A 58 5.66 -10.79 0.72
N VAL A 59 4.80 -10.12 1.50
CA VAL A 59 4.67 -10.39 2.93
C VAL A 59 3.81 -11.63 3.13
N GLN A 60 4.33 -12.60 3.86
CA GLN A 60 3.54 -13.73 4.33
C GLN A 60 2.70 -13.30 5.54
N LEU A 61 1.38 -13.45 5.45
CA LEU A 61 0.43 -13.22 6.53
C LEU A 61 -0.14 -14.57 6.97
N THR A 62 -0.09 -14.84 8.27
CA THR A 62 -0.66 -16.05 8.87
C THR A 62 -1.65 -15.65 9.94
N LEU A 63 -2.92 -15.97 9.70
CA LEU A 63 -4.06 -15.72 10.59
C LEU A 63 -4.46 -17.03 11.25
N GLN A 64 -4.47 -17.07 12.57
CA GLN A 64 -4.89 -18.23 13.34
C GLN A 64 -6.07 -17.87 14.23
N ALA A 65 -7.21 -18.55 14.06
CA ALA A 65 -8.36 -18.43 14.94
C ALA A 65 -8.09 -19.25 16.21
N ILE A 66 -8.25 -18.62 17.37
CA ILE A 66 -8.04 -19.24 18.68
C ILE A 66 -9.30 -19.11 19.54
N ASP A 67 -9.59 -20.16 20.30
CA ASP A 67 -10.70 -20.21 21.26
C ASP A 67 -10.34 -19.51 22.59
N GLU A 68 -11.28 -19.53 23.54
CA GLU A 68 -11.11 -18.97 24.89
C GLU A 68 -9.97 -19.63 25.68
N SER A 69 -9.64 -20.88 25.34
CA SER A 69 -8.54 -21.63 25.95
C SER A 69 -7.19 -21.40 25.25
N GLY A 70 -7.18 -20.63 24.17
CA GLY A 70 -5.98 -20.33 23.37
C GLY A 70 -5.61 -21.42 22.36
N HIS A 71 -6.47 -22.42 22.14
CA HIS A 71 -6.26 -23.48 21.15
C HIS A 71 -6.82 -23.08 19.78
N SER A 72 -6.28 -23.67 18.72
CA SER A 72 -6.71 -23.39 17.34
C SER A 72 -8.14 -23.88 17.11
N VAL A 73 -8.97 -23.06 16.48
CA VAL A 73 -10.36 -23.39 16.14
C VAL A 73 -10.40 -24.17 14.82
N GLU A 74 -10.59 -25.49 14.88
CA GLU A 74 -10.63 -26.34 13.69
C GLU A 74 -11.92 -26.19 12.87
N ASN A 75 -11.87 -26.66 11.62
CA ASN A 75 -13.00 -26.66 10.67
C ASN A 75 -13.65 -25.28 10.51
N ALA A 76 -12.81 -24.26 10.34
CA ALA A 76 -13.22 -22.89 10.16
C ALA A 76 -13.28 -22.50 8.68
N LYS A 77 -14.20 -21.61 8.34
CA LYS A 77 -14.23 -20.86 7.09
C LYS A 77 -13.82 -19.43 7.43
N MET A 78 -12.76 -18.95 6.80
CA MET A 78 -12.21 -17.62 7.03
C MET A 78 -12.44 -16.73 5.82
N ARG A 79 -13.01 -15.55 6.03
CA ARG A 79 -13.00 -14.46 5.07
C ARG A 79 -12.00 -13.41 5.54
N LEU A 80 -11.07 -13.05 4.67
CA LEU A 80 -10.07 -12.02 4.88
C LEU A 80 -10.29 -10.91 3.87
N GLN A 81 -10.52 -9.69 4.37
CA GLN A 81 -10.42 -8.47 3.58
C GLN A 81 -9.22 -7.65 4.05
N ILE A 82 -8.36 -7.25 3.12
CA ILE A 82 -7.24 -6.34 3.39
C ILE A 82 -7.62 -4.97 2.83
N LEU A 83 -7.89 -4.03 3.72
CA LEU A 83 -8.17 -2.63 3.38
C LEU A 83 -6.88 -1.82 3.48
N THR A 84 -6.65 -0.97 2.49
CA THR A 84 -5.53 -0.03 2.50
C THR A 84 -5.82 1.16 3.42
N ARG A 85 -4.79 1.97 3.72
CA ARG A 85 -4.97 3.18 4.53
C ARG A 85 -6.01 4.11 3.91
N SER A 86 -6.69 4.89 4.75
CA SER A 86 -7.60 5.94 4.27
C SER A 86 -6.86 6.97 3.41
N GLN A 87 -7.59 7.54 2.45
CA GLN A 87 -7.09 8.59 1.57
C GLN A 87 -6.67 9.83 2.36
N ASN A 88 -5.53 10.41 1.99
CA ASN A 88 -5.13 11.74 2.47
C ASN A 88 -4.62 12.58 1.29
N PRO A 89 -5.38 13.59 0.83
CA PRO A 89 -5.00 14.37 -0.35
C PRO A 89 -3.71 15.17 -0.18
N TRP A 90 -3.31 15.47 1.06
CA TRP A 90 -2.11 16.26 1.36
C TRP A 90 -0.83 15.42 1.46
N PHE A 91 -0.98 14.13 1.80
CA PHE A 91 0.14 13.21 2.04
C PHE A 91 -0.16 11.85 1.42
N THR A 92 -0.25 11.84 0.10
CA THR A 92 -0.47 10.64 -0.69
C THR A 92 0.77 9.75 -0.74
N THR A 93 0.53 8.48 -0.95
CA THR A 93 1.51 7.42 -1.21
C THR A 93 1.87 7.36 -2.67
N ASP A 94 2.77 6.45 -3.03
CA ASP A 94 3.26 6.30 -4.41
C ASP A 94 2.17 5.78 -5.36
N PHE A 95 1.14 5.13 -4.81
CA PHE A 95 -0.05 4.67 -5.53
C PHE A 95 -1.32 5.31 -4.91
N PRO A 96 -1.61 6.61 -5.17
CA PRO A 96 -2.75 7.31 -4.55
C PRO A 96 -4.10 6.65 -4.85
N ILE A 97 -4.21 5.95 -5.98
CA ILE A 97 -5.43 5.28 -6.43
C ILE A 97 -5.74 4.05 -5.57
N SER A 98 -4.72 3.44 -4.97
CA SER A 98 -4.86 2.32 -4.04
C SER A 98 -5.16 2.77 -2.61
N GLU A 99 -5.28 4.06 -2.32
CA GLU A 99 -5.68 4.54 -0.99
C GLU A 99 -7.20 4.45 -0.79
N GLY A 100 -7.62 3.98 0.38
CA GLY A 100 -9.03 3.82 0.75
C GLY A 100 -9.76 2.72 -0.01
N THR A 101 -9.03 1.73 -0.52
CA THR A 101 -9.57 0.62 -1.33
C THR A 101 -9.35 -0.72 -0.65
N THR A 102 -10.03 -1.75 -1.17
CA THR A 102 -9.76 -3.14 -0.80
C THR A 102 -8.66 -3.69 -1.69
N LEU A 103 -7.58 -4.19 -1.08
CA LEU A 103 -6.47 -4.82 -1.78
C LEU A 103 -6.77 -6.29 -2.10
N LEU A 104 -7.42 -7.00 -1.17
CA LEU A 104 -7.74 -8.42 -1.27
C LEU A 104 -9.07 -8.69 -0.56
N ASP A 105 -9.93 -9.52 -1.15
CA ASP A 105 -11.06 -10.19 -0.49
C ASP A 105 -10.99 -11.68 -0.82
N LEU A 106 -10.65 -12.50 0.17
CA LEU A 106 -10.46 -13.94 0.03
C LEU A 106 -11.38 -14.65 1.01
N GLU A 107 -12.15 -15.62 0.51
CA GLU A 107 -12.89 -16.55 1.34
C GLU A 107 -12.33 -17.96 1.16
N ALA A 108 -11.95 -18.58 2.27
CA ALA A 108 -11.16 -19.80 2.27
C ALA A 108 -11.59 -20.76 3.38
N LEU A 109 -11.50 -22.07 3.11
CA LEU A 109 -11.58 -23.08 4.15
C LEU A 109 -10.24 -23.17 4.88
N ALA A 110 -10.29 -23.15 6.21
CA ALA A 110 -9.17 -23.29 7.13
C ALA A 110 -9.43 -24.47 8.09
N PRO A 111 -9.23 -25.73 7.64
CA PRO A 111 -9.53 -26.92 8.44
C PRO A 111 -8.80 -26.96 9.79
N LYS A 112 -7.61 -26.35 9.87
CA LYS A 112 -6.80 -26.25 11.10
C LYS A 112 -6.99 -24.95 11.88
N GLY A 113 -7.93 -24.10 11.45
CA GLY A 113 -8.09 -22.76 12.02
C GLY A 113 -7.00 -21.78 11.61
N GLU A 114 -6.28 -22.05 10.52
CA GLU A 114 -5.18 -21.22 10.04
C GLU A 114 -5.37 -20.86 8.55
N LEU A 115 -5.21 -19.57 8.23
CA LEU A 115 -5.17 -19.04 6.87
C LEU A 115 -3.80 -18.38 6.63
N GLN A 116 -3.07 -18.88 5.64
CA GLN A 116 -1.75 -18.38 5.25
C GLN A 116 -1.78 -17.88 3.81
N ILE A 117 -1.44 -16.61 3.61
CA ILE A 117 -1.32 -15.98 2.29
C ILE A 117 0.01 -15.25 2.16
N GLN A 118 0.41 -14.94 0.93
CA GLN A 118 1.46 -13.98 0.64
C GLN A 118 0.85 -12.83 -0.16
N GLN A 119 1.10 -11.60 0.27
CA GLN A 119 0.55 -10.40 -0.34
C GLN A 119 1.64 -9.34 -0.48
N MET A 120 1.80 -8.80 -1.68
CA MET A 120 2.59 -7.60 -1.89
C MET A 120 1.81 -6.40 -1.35
N LEU A 121 2.43 -5.59 -0.49
CA LEU A 121 1.81 -4.41 0.12
C LEU A 121 2.28 -3.16 -0.63
N PRO A 122 1.43 -2.53 -1.47
CA PRO A 122 1.92 -1.53 -2.41
C PRO A 122 2.26 -0.18 -1.78
N ILE A 123 1.67 0.15 -0.63
CA ILE A 123 1.73 1.50 -0.07
C ILE A 123 2.09 1.50 1.41
N ARG A 124 2.69 2.58 1.88
CA ARG A 124 2.91 2.81 3.33
C ARG A 124 1.59 3.05 4.06
N GLY A 125 1.59 2.78 5.36
CA GLY A 125 0.50 3.16 6.28
C GLY A 125 -0.07 1.98 7.05
N THR A 126 -1.20 2.21 7.71
CA THR A 126 -1.90 1.18 8.49
C THR A 126 -2.98 0.54 7.65
N TYR A 127 -2.79 -0.75 7.37
CA TYR A 127 -3.78 -1.62 6.76
C TYR A 127 -4.75 -2.15 7.82
N GLN A 128 -6.01 -2.34 7.43
CA GLN A 128 -7.00 -3.01 8.26
C GLN A 128 -7.27 -4.40 7.65
N LEU A 129 -7.11 -5.43 8.46
CA LEU A 129 -7.42 -6.80 8.09
C LEU A 129 -8.74 -7.15 8.77
N LEU A 130 -9.83 -7.14 8.01
CA LEU A 130 -11.14 -7.58 8.50
C LEU A 130 -11.19 -9.10 8.33
N VAL A 131 -11.32 -9.81 9.45
CA VAL A 131 -11.32 -11.26 9.45
C VAL A 131 -12.61 -11.76 10.08
N ASP A 132 -13.38 -12.51 9.28
CA ASP A 132 -14.60 -13.19 9.70
C ASP A 132 -14.32 -14.69 9.72
N VAL A 133 -14.57 -15.33 10.85
CA VAL A 133 -14.38 -16.77 11.05
C VAL A 133 -15.72 -17.40 11.38
N MET A 134 -16.18 -18.28 10.50
CA MET A 134 -17.44 -19.02 10.66
C MET A 134 -17.16 -20.52 10.77
N PRO A 135 -17.96 -21.28 11.53
CA PRO A 135 -17.80 -22.72 11.56
C PRO A 135 -18.29 -23.35 10.26
N ILE A 136 -17.53 -24.29 9.69
CA ILE A 136 -17.97 -25.09 8.52
C ILE A 136 -19.12 -26.01 8.93
N VAL A 137 -19.04 -26.59 10.13
CA VAL A 137 -20.10 -27.41 10.72
C VAL A 137 -21.00 -26.50 11.57
N PRO A 138 -22.32 -26.44 11.32
CA PRO A 138 -23.21 -25.57 12.07
C PRO A 138 -23.06 -25.73 13.59
N ASN A 139 -22.96 -24.61 14.31
CA ASN A 139 -22.85 -24.54 15.77
C ASN A 139 -21.59 -25.19 16.39
N ALA A 140 -20.54 -25.47 15.61
CA ALA A 140 -19.28 -26.00 16.18
C ALA A 140 -18.59 -24.99 17.12
N PHE A 141 -18.68 -23.70 16.80
CA PHE A 141 -18.23 -22.58 17.65
C PHE A 141 -18.98 -21.31 17.27
N ALA A 142 -18.94 -20.29 18.14
CA ALA A 142 -19.54 -18.98 17.86
C ALA A 142 -18.69 -18.20 16.83
N PRO A 143 -19.29 -17.55 15.80
CA PRO A 143 -18.53 -16.77 14.83
C PRO A 143 -17.62 -15.72 15.47
N ILE A 144 -16.41 -15.57 14.93
CA ILE A 144 -15.41 -14.62 15.41
C ILE A 144 -15.25 -13.52 14.35
N HIS A 145 -15.42 -12.27 14.76
CA HIS A 145 -15.24 -11.10 13.92
C HIS A 145 -14.18 -10.21 14.54
N GLN A 146 -13.08 -9.97 13.83
CA GLN A 146 -12.02 -9.12 14.34
C GLN A 146 -11.38 -8.28 13.24
N THR A 147 -11.16 -7.01 13.57
CA THR A 147 -10.34 -6.10 12.78
C THR A 147 -8.94 -6.07 13.35
N LEU A 148 -7.97 -6.56 12.60
CA LEU A 148 -6.55 -6.51 12.94
C LEU A 148 -5.90 -5.34 12.19
N THR A 149 -4.81 -4.80 12.72
CA THR A 149 -4.07 -3.71 12.09
C THR A 149 -2.66 -4.16 11.74
N LEU A 150 -2.20 -3.75 10.56
CA LEU A 150 -0.83 -3.99 10.10
C LEU A 150 -0.23 -2.66 9.65
N SER A 151 0.79 -2.18 10.38
CA SER A 151 1.47 -0.93 10.04
C SER A 151 2.69 -1.21 9.17
N VAL A 152 2.71 -0.59 8.00
CA VAL A 152 3.82 -0.65 7.03
C VAL A 152 4.52 0.71 7.01
N PRO A 153 5.73 0.82 7.60
CA PRO A 153 6.47 2.07 7.59
C PRO A 153 7.01 2.39 6.19
N GLU A 154 7.19 3.68 5.91
CA GLU A 154 7.85 4.12 4.69
C GLU A 154 9.35 3.86 4.71
N ASN A 155 9.96 3.74 3.54
CA ASN A 155 11.40 3.65 3.42
C ASN A 155 12.08 4.99 3.76
N TRP A 156 12.99 4.97 4.74
CA TRP A 156 13.77 6.13 5.17
C TRP A 156 14.52 6.82 4.03
N VAL A 157 14.93 6.06 3.00
CA VAL A 157 15.62 6.59 1.82
C VAL A 157 14.78 7.66 1.10
N LYS A 158 13.45 7.51 1.05
CA LYS A 158 12.56 8.48 0.40
C LYS A 158 12.53 9.81 1.17
N TYR A 159 12.47 9.77 2.50
CA TYR A 159 12.54 10.99 3.32
C TYR A 159 13.89 11.71 3.16
N ARG A 160 14.99 10.95 3.11
CA ARG A 160 16.32 11.51 2.84
C ARG A 160 16.37 12.21 1.47
N ASN A 161 15.90 11.54 0.42
CA ASN A 161 15.91 12.08 -0.94
C ASN A 161 15.03 13.33 -1.04
N PHE A 162 13.83 13.32 -0.42
CA PHE A 162 12.98 14.49 -0.32
C PHE A 162 13.67 15.66 0.42
N GLY A 163 14.33 15.38 1.55
CA GLY A 163 15.07 16.40 2.30
C GLY A 163 16.20 17.05 1.48
N ILE A 164 16.94 16.25 0.72
CA ILE A 164 17.98 16.75 -0.21
C ILE A 164 17.35 17.64 -1.28
N LEU A 165 16.27 17.18 -1.92
CA LEU A 165 15.56 17.96 -2.94
C LEU A 165 15.05 19.29 -2.37
N ALA A 166 14.41 19.26 -1.19
CA ALA A 166 13.91 20.44 -0.52
C ALA A 166 15.04 21.44 -0.20
N ALA A 167 16.21 20.96 0.25
CA ALA A 167 17.38 21.81 0.49
C ALA A 167 17.89 22.49 -0.78
N ILE A 168 17.95 21.75 -1.90
CA ILE A 168 18.35 22.29 -3.21
C ILE A 168 17.36 23.37 -3.67
N LEU A 169 16.05 23.11 -3.57
CA LEU A 169 15.00 24.06 -3.95
C LEU A 169 15.02 25.32 -3.07
N LEU A 170 15.22 25.18 -1.76
CA LEU A 170 15.39 26.31 -0.84
C LEU A 170 16.61 27.15 -1.20
N ALA A 171 17.76 26.51 -1.45
CA ALA A 171 19.00 27.19 -1.81
C ALA A 171 18.85 27.96 -3.14
N ALA A 172 18.20 27.34 -4.13
CA ALA A 172 17.89 27.97 -5.41
C ALA A 172 16.99 29.20 -5.23
N GLY A 173 15.90 29.05 -4.46
CA GLY A 173 15.01 30.17 -4.10
C GLY A 173 15.76 31.30 -3.39
N LEU A 174 16.55 30.96 -2.37
CA LEU A 174 17.35 31.92 -1.60
C LEU A 174 18.34 32.68 -2.48
N GLY A 175 19.08 31.99 -3.35
CA GLY A 175 19.99 32.62 -4.31
C GLY A 175 19.25 33.57 -5.25
N GLY A 176 18.09 33.15 -5.78
CA GLY A 176 17.23 33.99 -6.61
C GLY A 176 16.76 35.26 -5.89
N GLY A 177 16.20 35.11 -4.69
CA GLY A 177 15.73 36.23 -3.88
C GLY A 177 16.84 37.19 -3.48
N TRP A 178 18.01 36.67 -3.11
CA TRP A 178 19.17 37.48 -2.78
C TRP A 178 19.63 38.34 -3.95
N LEU A 179 19.73 37.76 -5.13
CA LEU A 179 20.17 38.46 -6.33
C LEU A 179 19.15 39.53 -6.77
N ILE A 180 17.85 39.24 -6.70
CA ILE A 180 16.78 40.22 -6.97
C ILE A 180 16.85 41.39 -5.96
N GLY A 181 17.10 41.10 -4.69
CA GLY A 181 17.19 42.11 -3.63
C GLY A 181 18.40 43.04 -3.74
N SER A 182 19.39 42.74 -4.59
CA SER A 182 20.66 43.47 -4.65
C SER A 182 20.58 44.89 -5.22
N GLY A 183 19.42 45.30 -5.76
CA GLY A 183 19.11 46.70 -6.04
C GLY A 183 20.05 47.38 -7.04
N GLN A 184 20.42 46.68 -8.13
CA GLN A 184 21.25 47.29 -9.16
C GLN A 184 20.55 48.49 -9.82
N PRO A 185 21.29 49.58 -10.11
CA PRO A 185 20.73 50.75 -10.75
C PRO A 185 20.19 50.38 -12.14
N ILE A 186 18.94 50.76 -12.39
CA ILE A 186 18.26 50.57 -13.67
C ILE A 186 18.82 51.62 -14.64
N GLN A 187 19.37 51.20 -15.78
CA GLN A 187 19.81 52.16 -16.79
C GLN A 187 18.60 52.87 -17.41
N PRO A 188 18.68 54.17 -17.76
CA PRO A 188 17.57 54.90 -18.37
C PRO A 188 17.10 54.20 -19.64
N GLY A 189 15.83 53.78 -19.69
CA GLY A 189 15.24 53.01 -20.79
C GLY A 189 15.11 51.50 -20.55
N GLU A 190 15.64 50.96 -19.45
CA GLU A 190 15.43 49.57 -19.04
C GLU A 190 14.28 49.44 -18.02
N ILE A 191 13.49 48.35 -18.12
CA ILE A 191 12.36 48.06 -17.21
C ILE A 191 12.82 47.31 -15.95
N ALA A 192 13.96 46.60 -16.02
CA ALA A 192 14.58 45.89 -14.89
C ALA A 192 16.09 45.74 -15.11
N PRO A 193 16.92 45.66 -14.04
CA PRO A 193 18.37 45.49 -14.18
C PRO A 193 18.74 44.21 -14.94
N GLN A 194 19.79 44.26 -15.78
CA GLN A 194 20.24 43.14 -16.62
C GLN A 194 20.32 41.79 -15.88
N ARG A 195 20.84 41.77 -14.65
CA ARG A 195 20.96 40.55 -13.82
C ARG A 195 19.60 40.01 -13.38
N VAL A 196 18.63 40.88 -13.09
CA VAL A 196 17.25 40.50 -12.75
C VAL A 196 16.56 39.94 -13.98
N ARG A 197 16.82 40.49 -15.17
CA ARG A 197 16.28 39.96 -16.43
C ARG A 197 16.86 38.58 -16.77
N LEU A 198 18.18 38.39 -16.58
CA LEU A 198 18.87 37.11 -16.75
C LEU A 198 18.40 36.05 -15.73
N LEU A 199 18.11 36.46 -14.50
CA LEU A 199 17.52 35.59 -13.48
C LEU A 199 16.05 35.30 -13.72
N LEU A 200 15.24 36.27 -14.14
CA LEU A 200 13.86 35.98 -14.52
C LEU A 200 13.85 35.04 -15.72
N SER A 201 14.68 35.26 -16.75
CA SER A 201 14.79 34.31 -17.86
C SER A 201 15.33 32.96 -17.41
N GLY A 202 16.32 32.93 -16.51
CA GLY A 202 16.93 31.70 -15.99
C GLY A 202 15.97 30.92 -15.09
N VAL A 203 15.25 31.58 -14.19
CA VAL A 203 14.22 30.99 -13.32
C VAL A 203 13.00 30.60 -14.14
N THR A 204 12.62 31.36 -15.17
CA THR A 204 11.55 30.95 -16.09
C THR A 204 11.99 29.74 -16.90
N VAL A 205 13.23 29.67 -17.37
CA VAL A 205 13.78 28.49 -18.05
C VAL A 205 13.93 27.31 -17.10
N VAL A 206 14.33 27.51 -15.84
CA VAL A 206 14.41 26.44 -14.83
C VAL A 206 13.02 26.02 -14.38
N ALA A 207 12.04 26.93 -14.28
CA ALA A 207 10.65 26.60 -13.96
C ALA A 207 9.98 25.91 -15.14
N ILE A 208 10.23 26.35 -16.38
CA ILE A 208 9.79 25.65 -17.59
C ILE A 208 10.51 24.30 -17.67
N ALA A 209 11.80 24.21 -17.42
CA ALA A 209 12.56 22.96 -17.43
C ALA A 209 12.17 22.04 -16.28
N ALA A 210 11.76 22.57 -15.12
CA ALA A 210 11.26 21.79 -13.99
C ALA A 210 9.80 21.38 -14.21
N LEU A 211 8.96 22.22 -14.80
CA LEU A 211 7.59 21.87 -15.21
C LEU A 211 7.61 20.89 -16.36
N LEU A 212 8.52 21.05 -17.32
CA LEU A 212 8.80 20.09 -18.38
C LEU A 212 9.42 18.86 -17.78
N TYR A 213 10.38 18.93 -16.86
CA TYR A 213 10.94 17.73 -16.22
C TYR A 213 9.92 17.03 -15.33
N VAL A 214 9.00 17.73 -14.67
CA VAL A 214 7.92 17.12 -13.88
C VAL A 214 6.85 16.55 -14.80
N ASN A 215 6.48 17.21 -15.89
CA ASN A 215 5.54 16.66 -16.88
C ASN A 215 6.18 15.51 -17.66
N ILE A 216 7.39 15.68 -18.20
CA ILE A 216 8.18 14.70 -18.93
C ILE A 216 8.65 13.58 -17.99
N SER A 217 8.94 13.78 -16.71
CA SER A 217 9.22 12.67 -15.77
C SER A 217 7.95 12.05 -15.19
N ALA A 218 6.81 12.74 -15.21
CA ALA A 218 5.52 12.07 -15.04
C ALA A 218 5.20 11.22 -16.27
N GLU A 219 5.56 11.69 -17.46
CA GLU A 219 5.32 11.05 -18.75
C GLU A 219 6.42 10.04 -19.13
N LEU A 220 7.63 10.10 -18.54
CA LEU A 220 8.78 9.14 -18.60
C LEU A 220 8.84 8.25 -17.38
N GLY A 221 8.40 8.68 -16.21
CA GLY A 221 8.02 7.76 -15.13
C GLY A 221 6.88 6.86 -15.62
N GLN A 222 6.00 7.41 -16.45
CA GLN A 222 5.13 6.64 -17.33
C GLN A 222 5.91 5.97 -18.48
N SER A 223 6.70 6.62 -19.34
CA SER A 223 7.25 6.00 -20.57
C SER A 223 8.61 5.26 -20.46
N HIS A 224 9.21 5.16 -19.27
CA HIS A 224 10.39 4.32 -19.01
C HIS A 224 10.08 3.10 -18.16
N ARG A 225 8.85 2.94 -17.63
CA ARG A 225 8.35 1.67 -17.04
C ARG A 225 6.85 1.39 -17.22
N SER A 226 6.11 2.21 -17.95
CA SER A 226 4.76 1.89 -18.41
C SER A 226 4.69 2.13 -19.93
N MET A 227 4.64 1.03 -20.66
CA MET A 227 4.06 1.01 -22.00
C MET A 227 2.56 1.28 -21.89
N ALA A 228 2.19 2.51 -21.51
CA ALA A 228 0.81 2.94 -21.37
C ALA A 228 0.68 4.37 -21.86
N MET A 229 0.89 4.58 -23.16
CA MET A 229 0.25 5.65 -23.95
C MET A 229 0.44 5.53 -25.48
N SER A 230 1.15 4.51 -26.02
CA SER A 230 1.23 4.31 -27.48
C SER A 230 1.09 2.87 -27.99
N HIS A 231 0.82 1.88 -27.14
CA HIS A 231 0.61 0.50 -27.55
C HIS A 231 -0.84 0.08 -27.33
N MET A 232 -1.73 0.48 -28.24
CA MET A 232 -3.02 -0.23 -28.45
C MET A 232 -2.84 -1.49 -29.31
N THR A 233 -1.62 -2.02 -29.48
CA THR A 233 -1.31 -3.05 -30.48
C THR A 233 -0.16 -4.00 -30.14
N GLU A 234 0.26 -4.09 -28.88
CA GLU A 234 0.97 -5.31 -28.45
C GLU A 234 -0.01 -6.14 -27.63
N ASP A 235 -0.57 -7.16 -28.28
CA ASP A 235 -1.35 -8.19 -27.61
C ASP A 235 -0.55 -8.67 -26.41
N VAL A 236 -1.15 -8.60 -25.20
CA VAL A 236 -0.55 -9.23 -24.01
C VAL A 236 -0.18 -10.65 -24.42
N PRO A 237 1.07 -11.09 -24.19
CA PRO A 237 1.50 -12.40 -24.63
C PRO A 237 0.48 -13.42 -24.16
N THR A 238 0.00 -14.26 -25.06
CA THR A 238 -0.89 -15.35 -24.70
C THR A 238 -0.17 -16.23 -23.69
N SER A 239 -0.85 -16.58 -22.60
CA SER A 239 -0.28 -17.49 -21.60
C SER A 239 0.09 -18.81 -22.27
N ASP A 240 1.30 -19.30 -22.02
CA ASP A 240 1.79 -20.59 -22.52
C ASP A 240 0.94 -21.77 -22.00
N LYS A 241 0.23 -21.56 -20.88
CA LYS A 241 -0.69 -22.54 -20.28
C LYS A 241 -2.14 -22.12 -20.55
N PRO A 242 -3.05 -23.06 -20.84
CA PRO A 242 -4.45 -22.72 -21.04
C PRO A 242 -5.16 -22.41 -19.71
N SER A 243 -6.21 -21.60 -19.77
CA SER A 243 -7.08 -21.31 -18.62
C SER A 243 -7.98 -22.49 -18.25
N LYS A 244 -8.04 -23.53 -19.10
CA LYS A 244 -8.81 -24.76 -18.88
C LYS A 244 -7.98 -25.98 -19.30
N VAL A 245 -7.86 -26.96 -18.42
CA VAL A 245 -7.12 -28.21 -18.66
C VAL A 245 -7.94 -29.39 -18.18
N GLN A 246 -8.01 -30.44 -19.00
CA GLN A 246 -8.46 -31.77 -18.59
C GLN A 246 -7.25 -32.69 -18.47
N SER A 247 -7.05 -33.30 -17.30
CA SER A 247 -5.94 -34.21 -17.04
C SER A 247 -6.34 -35.27 -16.03
N GLN A 248 -6.00 -36.53 -16.30
CA GLN A 248 -6.13 -37.65 -15.35
C GLN A 248 -7.54 -37.78 -14.73
N GLY A 249 -8.59 -37.52 -15.52
CA GLY A 249 -10.00 -37.60 -15.08
C GLY A 249 -10.50 -36.37 -14.32
N LEU A 250 -9.70 -35.31 -14.21
CA LEU A 250 -10.05 -34.02 -13.63
C LEU A 250 -10.13 -32.95 -14.72
N GLU A 251 -11.01 -31.99 -14.54
CA GLU A 251 -11.05 -30.74 -15.31
C GLU A 251 -10.84 -29.59 -14.33
N MET A 252 -9.82 -28.76 -14.58
CA MET A 252 -9.59 -27.50 -13.87
C MET A 252 -9.84 -26.33 -14.81
N GLN A 253 -10.54 -25.32 -14.32
CA GLN A 253 -10.82 -24.09 -15.06
C GLN A 253 -10.56 -22.87 -14.18
N LEU A 254 -9.68 -21.98 -14.64
CA LEU A 254 -9.52 -20.61 -14.17
C LEU A 254 -10.50 -19.72 -14.93
N SER A 255 -11.25 -18.90 -14.20
CA SER A 255 -12.34 -18.06 -14.69
C SER A 255 -12.41 -16.77 -13.88
N GLY A 256 -13.12 -15.77 -14.40
CA GLY A 256 -13.24 -14.46 -13.77
C GLY A 256 -13.04 -13.36 -14.78
N ASP A 257 -12.61 -12.20 -14.29
CA ASP A 257 -12.28 -11.05 -15.13
C ASP A 257 -11.08 -11.37 -16.03
N SER A 258 -11.18 -11.04 -17.32
CA SER A 258 -10.12 -11.25 -18.31
C SER A 258 -9.18 -10.06 -18.45
N SER A 259 -9.54 -8.92 -17.85
CA SER A 259 -8.77 -7.69 -17.79
C SER A 259 -9.05 -7.01 -16.45
N ALA A 260 -8.15 -6.15 -16.01
CA ALA A 260 -8.33 -5.37 -14.79
C ALA A 260 -7.94 -3.91 -15.00
N THR A 261 -8.26 -3.07 -14.02
CA THR A 261 -7.87 -1.66 -13.98
C THR A 261 -7.23 -1.37 -12.64
N VAL A 262 -6.15 -0.58 -12.62
CA VAL A 262 -5.45 -0.20 -11.38
C VAL A 262 -6.43 0.39 -10.38
N GLY A 263 -6.39 -0.10 -9.14
CA GLY A 263 -7.26 0.37 -8.06
C GLY A 263 -8.65 -0.25 -8.01
N GLN A 264 -9.01 -1.13 -8.95
CA GLN A 264 -10.27 -1.88 -8.95
C GLN A 264 -10.05 -3.34 -8.57
N LEU A 265 -11.05 -3.97 -7.96
CA LEU A 265 -11.03 -5.38 -7.62
C LEU A 265 -11.36 -6.21 -8.87
N ALA A 266 -10.44 -7.09 -9.26
CA ALA A 266 -10.68 -8.13 -10.24
C ALA A 266 -11.18 -9.39 -9.54
N LYS A 267 -12.24 -10.00 -10.06
CA LYS A 267 -12.87 -11.22 -9.56
C LYS A 267 -12.26 -12.43 -10.24
N LEU A 268 -11.76 -13.36 -9.44
CA LEU A 268 -11.03 -14.53 -9.92
C LEU A 268 -11.58 -15.78 -9.24
N GLN A 269 -11.65 -16.87 -9.98
CA GLN A 269 -12.15 -18.14 -9.48
C GLN A 269 -11.51 -19.30 -10.20
N VAL A 270 -11.10 -20.30 -9.44
CA VAL A 270 -10.74 -21.62 -9.97
C VAL A 270 -11.81 -22.64 -9.58
N GLY A 271 -12.18 -23.50 -10.52
CA GLY A 271 -13.06 -24.65 -10.29
C GLY A 271 -12.38 -25.96 -10.69
N VAL A 272 -12.63 -27.02 -9.93
CA VAL A 272 -12.15 -28.38 -10.22
C VAL A 272 -13.32 -29.36 -10.18
N ILE A 273 -13.51 -30.11 -11.26
CA ILE A 273 -14.55 -31.12 -11.38
C ILE A 273 -13.98 -32.47 -11.84
N ASP A 274 -14.68 -33.55 -11.50
CA ASP A 274 -14.40 -34.86 -12.04
C ASP A 274 -15.05 -35.00 -13.43
N VAL A 275 -14.26 -35.37 -14.43
CA VAL A 275 -14.71 -35.42 -15.82
C VAL A 275 -15.77 -36.50 -16.03
N LYS A 276 -15.70 -37.60 -15.28
CA LYS A 276 -16.62 -38.74 -15.42
C LYS A 276 -17.93 -38.51 -14.69
N THR A 277 -17.86 -38.09 -13.43
CA THR A 277 -19.06 -37.93 -12.60
C THR A 277 -19.70 -36.56 -12.73
N LYS A 278 -18.99 -35.58 -13.32
CA LYS A 278 -19.35 -34.16 -13.36
C LYS A 278 -19.59 -33.54 -11.97
N GLN A 279 -19.09 -34.20 -10.92
CA GLN A 279 -19.20 -33.72 -9.55
C GLN A 279 -18.01 -32.81 -9.19
N PRO A 280 -18.22 -31.85 -8.28
CA PRO A 280 -17.14 -31.08 -7.67
C PRO A 280 -16.07 -31.94 -7.02
N VAL A 281 -14.82 -31.48 -7.07
CA VAL A 281 -13.68 -32.14 -6.43
C VAL A 281 -13.19 -31.24 -5.28
N THR A 282 -13.22 -31.78 -4.07
CA THR A 282 -12.92 -31.02 -2.83
C THR A 282 -11.69 -31.55 -2.09
N ASP A 283 -11.19 -32.72 -2.48
CA ASP A 283 -10.07 -33.43 -1.87
C ASP A 283 -8.72 -33.14 -2.56
N VAL A 284 -8.59 -31.94 -3.14
CA VAL A 284 -7.39 -31.45 -3.82
C VAL A 284 -6.82 -30.22 -3.12
N ALA A 285 -5.52 -30.01 -3.27
CA ALA A 285 -4.83 -28.80 -2.85
C ALA A 285 -4.68 -27.89 -4.07
N LEU A 286 -5.01 -26.61 -3.89
CA LEU A 286 -4.83 -25.55 -4.88
C LEU A 286 -3.68 -24.64 -4.43
N ARG A 287 -2.77 -24.33 -5.36
CA ARG A 287 -1.73 -23.30 -5.17
C ARG A 287 -1.94 -22.22 -6.21
N ILE A 288 -2.28 -21.03 -5.76
CA ILE A 288 -2.53 -19.85 -6.58
C ILE A 288 -1.32 -18.94 -6.48
N LYS A 289 -0.86 -18.44 -7.62
CA LYS A 289 0.23 -17.47 -7.70
C LYS A 289 -0.08 -16.42 -8.77
N THR A 290 -0.10 -15.16 -8.35
CA THR A 290 -0.21 -14.01 -9.25
C THR A 290 1.18 -13.37 -9.38
N THR A 291 1.73 -13.34 -10.60
CA THR A 291 3.07 -12.81 -10.90
C THR A 291 2.96 -11.67 -11.91
N GLN A 292 3.63 -10.55 -11.66
CA GLN A 292 3.70 -9.46 -12.62
C GLN A 292 4.70 -9.81 -13.73
N LEU A 293 4.33 -9.60 -15.00
CA LEU A 293 5.04 -10.16 -16.15
C LEU A 293 6.32 -9.42 -16.54
N GLU A 294 6.43 -8.13 -16.26
CA GLU A 294 7.60 -7.33 -16.69
C GLU A 294 8.85 -7.61 -15.83
N ASN A 295 8.66 -7.78 -14.53
CA ASN A 295 9.72 -7.85 -13.53
C ASN A 295 9.67 -9.17 -12.72
N ASN A 296 8.73 -10.06 -13.03
CA ASN A 296 8.60 -11.41 -12.45
C ASN A 296 8.48 -11.47 -10.92
N TRP A 297 7.95 -10.42 -10.28
CA TRP A 297 7.68 -10.45 -8.83
C TRP A 297 6.28 -10.98 -8.53
N VAL A 298 6.11 -11.52 -7.32
CA VAL A 298 4.86 -12.15 -6.87
C VAL A 298 3.99 -11.13 -6.17
N ALA A 299 2.80 -10.87 -6.74
CA ALA A 299 1.82 -9.96 -6.18
C ALA A 299 0.97 -10.61 -5.09
N PHE A 300 0.60 -11.87 -5.31
CA PHE A 300 -0.25 -12.63 -4.42
C PHE A 300 0.09 -14.12 -4.54
N ALA A 301 0.07 -14.85 -3.43
CA ALA A 301 0.08 -16.30 -3.44
C ALA A 301 -0.76 -16.86 -2.30
N TYR A 302 -1.43 -17.98 -2.58
CA TYR A 302 -2.26 -18.68 -1.62
C TYR A 302 -2.18 -20.19 -1.85
N GLN A 303 -2.21 -20.97 -0.77
CA GLN A 303 -2.36 -22.42 -0.83
C GLN A 303 -3.54 -22.84 0.03
N GLY A 304 -4.50 -23.55 -0.55
CA GLY A 304 -5.73 -23.91 0.11
C GLY A 304 -6.43 -25.10 -0.53
N ILE A 305 -7.70 -25.27 -0.18
CA ILE A 305 -8.58 -26.31 -0.71
C ILE A 305 -9.84 -25.66 -1.30
N PRO A 306 -10.49 -26.28 -2.30
CA PRO A 306 -11.77 -25.80 -2.81
C PRO A 306 -12.88 -25.90 -1.76
N ASP A 307 -13.94 -25.11 -1.93
CA ASP A 307 -15.17 -25.19 -1.16
C ASP A 307 -15.99 -26.46 -1.50
N SER A 308 -17.16 -26.61 -0.89
CA SER A 308 -18.07 -27.74 -1.15
C SER A 308 -18.58 -27.82 -2.59
N THR A 309 -18.44 -26.74 -3.37
CA THR A 309 -18.79 -26.67 -4.80
C THR A 309 -17.59 -26.92 -5.71
N GLY A 310 -16.43 -27.28 -5.14
CA GLY A 310 -15.19 -27.54 -5.88
C GLY A 310 -14.56 -26.27 -6.41
N LYS A 311 -14.86 -25.12 -5.81
CA LYS A 311 -14.41 -23.81 -6.27
C LYS A 311 -13.63 -23.06 -5.20
N LEU A 312 -12.78 -22.15 -5.63
CA LEU A 312 -12.12 -21.17 -4.77
C LEU A 312 -12.18 -19.84 -5.50
N ALA A 313 -12.85 -18.85 -4.89
CA ALA A 313 -12.99 -17.51 -5.43
C ALA A 313 -12.23 -16.50 -4.56
N TRP A 314 -11.65 -15.49 -5.20
CA TRP A 314 -11.02 -14.36 -4.53
C TRP A 314 -11.15 -13.12 -5.38
N GLN A 315 -10.99 -11.96 -4.76
CA GLN A 315 -10.88 -10.69 -5.45
C GLN A 315 -9.56 -10.04 -5.08
N GLN A 316 -8.85 -9.56 -6.10
CA GLN A 316 -7.55 -8.93 -5.93
C GLN A 316 -7.55 -7.59 -6.65
N GLN A 317 -7.01 -6.57 -6.00
CA GLN A 317 -6.68 -5.32 -6.65
C GLN A 317 -5.27 -5.40 -7.24
N PHE A 318 -5.14 -4.97 -8.49
CA PHE A 318 -3.85 -4.67 -9.10
C PHE A 318 -3.51 -3.21 -8.86
N PHE A 319 -2.27 -2.93 -8.48
CA PHE A 319 -1.81 -1.59 -8.10
C PHE A 319 -0.81 -0.99 -9.10
N ASP A 320 -0.30 -1.79 -10.04
CA ASP A 320 0.46 -1.32 -11.19
C ASP A 320 -0.31 -1.60 -12.50
N GLY A 321 0.05 -0.88 -13.56
CA GLY A 321 -0.55 -1.04 -14.89
C GLY A 321 0.12 -2.12 -15.74
N ALA A 322 0.88 -3.03 -15.13
CA ALA A 322 1.59 -4.05 -15.88
C ALA A 322 0.73 -5.32 -16.00
N PRO A 323 0.84 -6.07 -17.11
CA PRO A 323 0.18 -7.37 -17.23
C PRO A 323 0.63 -8.34 -16.14
N HIS A 324 -0.32 -9.16 -15.66
CA HIS A 324 -0.05 -10.19 -14.65
C HIS A 324 -0.41 -11.58 -15.17
N ASN A 325 0.35 -12.59 -14.77
CA ASN A 325 0.02 -14.00 -14.95
C ASN A 325 -0.55 -14.57 -13.65
N ILE A 326 -1.75 -15.16 -13.74
CA ILE A 326 -2.35 -15.93 -12.65
C ILE A 326 -2.18 -17.39 -12.98
N GLU A 327 -1.43 -18.09 -12.14
CA GLU A 327 -1.20 -19.52 -12.26
C GLU A 327 -1.88 -20.24 -11.10
N VAL A 328 -2.58 -21.33 -11.42
CA VAL A 328 -3.16 -22.22 -10.42
C VAL A 328 -2.69 -23.65 -10.67
N GLU A 329 -2.01 -24.21 -9.69
CA GLU A 329 -1.65 -25.62 -9.63
C GLU A 329 -2.66 -26.39 -8.79
N VAL A 330 -3.07 -27.56 -9.29
CA VAL A 330 -3.84 -28.54 -8.51
C VAL A 330 -2.98 -29.76 -8.24
N ALA A 331 -2.99 -30.22 -6.99
CA ALA A 331 -2.27 -31.41 -6.52
C ALA A 331 -3.17 -32.26 -5.60
N PRO A 332 -2.97 -33.59 -5.53
CA PRO A 332 -3.71 -34.42 -4.60
C PRO A 332 -3.36 -34.06 -3.15
N GLN A 333 -4.36 -34.00 -2.26
CA GLN A 333 -4.07 -33.87 -0.83
C GLN A 333 -3.39 -35.14 -0.30
N PRO A 334 -2.52 -35.05 0.72
CA PRO A 334 -1.88 -36.22 1.32
C PRO A 334 -2.89 -37.30 1.79
N THR A 335 -4.04 -36.86 2.28
CA THR A 335 -5.15 -37.65 2.81
C THR A 335 -6.16 -38.10 1.75
N SER A 336 -6.04 -37.65 0.49
CA SER A 336 -6.95 -38.05 -0.57
C SER A 336 -6.67 -39.48 -1.05
N THR A 337 -7.73 -40.21 -1.38
CA THR A 337 -7.67 -41.51 -2.05
C THR A 337 -7.32 -41.36 -3.53
N ARG A 338 -7.61 -40.20 -4.12
CA ARG A 338 -7.30 -39.85 -5.51
C ARG A 338 -5.79 -39.57 -5.63
N ARG A 339 -5.15 -40.23 -6.58
CA ARG A 339 -3.73 -40.01 -6.92
C ARG A 339 -3.63 -39.56 -8.38
N PHE A 340 -2.95 -38.45 -8.60
CA PHE A 340 -2.67 -37.88 -9.92
C PHE A 340 -1.41 -37.00 -9.84
N GLN A 341 -0.72 -36.82 -10.96
CA GLN A 341 0.38 -35.88 -11.06
C GLN A 341 -0.15 -34.44 -11.07
N PRO A 342 0.44 -33.51 -10.30
CA PRO A 342 0.03 -32.11 -10.31
C PRO A 342 0.01 -31.53 -11.73
N PHE A 343 -0.96 -30.67 -12.00
CA PHE A 343 -1.07 -29.94 -13.27
C PHE A 343 -1.60 -28.53 -13.03
N GLN A 344 -1.45 -27.67 -14.03
CA GLN A 344 -1.64 -26.23 -13.88
C GLN A 344 -2.52 -25.65 -15.00
N VAL A 345 -3.25 -24.60 -14.65
CA VAL A 345 -3.87 -23.65 -15.59
C VAL A 345 -3.26 -22.28 -15.35
N ALA A 346 -3.23 -21.44 -16.38
CA ALA A 346 -2.86 -20.06 -16.19
C ALA A 346 -3.62 -19.11 -17.12
N GLN A 347 -3.61 -17.83 -16.76
CA GLN A 347 -4.24 -16.77 -17.53
C GLN A 347 -3.44 -15.48 -17.33
N ASN A 348 -3.08 -14.85 -18.44
CA ASN A 348 -2.53 -13.50 -18.42
C ASN A 348 -3.69 -12.49 -18.40
N ILE A 349 -3.61 -11.53 -17.49
CA ILE A 349 -4.57 -10.44 -17.32
C ILE A 349 -3.87 -9.12 -17.67
N PRO A 350 -4.25 -8.46 -18.79
CA PRO A 350 -3.93 -7.05 -18.99
C PRO A 350 -4.47 -6.21 -17.83
N VAL A 351 -3.64 -5.32 -17.32
CA VAL A 351 -4.06 -4.33 -16.32
C VAL A 351 -3.95 -2.94 -16.93
N GLU A 352 -5.07 -2.22 -16.99
CA GLU A 352 -5.09 -0.84 -17.44
C GLU A 352 -4.51 0.07 -16.35
N GLY A 353 -3.40 0.72 -16.66
CA GLY A 353 -2.77 1.72 -15.81
C GLY A 353 -3.63 2.99 -15.70
N VAL A 354 -3.83 3.47 -14.48
CA VAL A 354 -4.56 4.73 -14.24
C VAL A 354 -3.58 5.80 -13.75
N ALA A 355 -3.59 6.96 -14.41
CA ALA A 355 -2.73 8.07 -14.07
C ALA A 355 -3.09 8.67 -12.69
N PRO A 356 -2.10 9.13 -11.89
CA PRO A 356 -2.38 9.82 -10.64
C PRO A 356 -3.33 11.01 -10.82
N PRO A 357 -4.33 11.22 -9.93
CA PRO A 357 -5.30 12.30 -10.07
C PRO A 357 -4.65 13.68 -10.20
N LEU A 358 -5.20 14.54 -11.06
CA LEU A 358 -4.66 15.87 -11.34
C LEU A 358 -4.50 16.73 -10.07
N VAL A 359 -5.42 16.61 -9.12
CA VAL A 359 -5.35 17.32 -7.83
C VAL A 359 -4.09 16.94 -7.04
N VAL A 360 -3.72 15.66 -7.00
CA VAL A 360 -2.51 15.19 -6.29
C VAL A 360 -1.25 15.77 -6.93
N ARG A 361 -1.23 15.85 -8.27
CA ARG A 361 -0.13 16.48 -9.03
C ARG A 361 -0.04 17.98 -8.71
N LEU A 362 -1.17 18.69 -8.67
CA LEU A 362 -1.21 20.11 -8.31
C LEU A 362 -0.76 20.37 -6.88
N ILE A 363 -1.15 19.54 -5.92
CA ILE A 363 -0.71 19.65 -4.52
C ILE A 363 0.81 19.48 -4.42
N SER A 364 1.35 18.47 -5.10
CA SER A 364 2.81 18.23 -5.15
C SER A 364 3.55 19.42 -5.75
N LEU A 365 3.04 19.97 -6.85
CA LEU A 365 3.58 21.18 -7.48
C LEU A 365 3.52 22.38 -6.53
N ALA A 366 2.42 22.55 -5.79
CA ALA A 366 2.25 23.63 -4.82
C ALA A 366 3.26 23.53 -3.68
N TYR A 367 3.54 22.33 -3.16
CA TYR A 367 4.59 22.11 -2.16
C TYR A 367 5.98 22.49 -2.69
N MET A 368 6.35 21.97 -3.86
CA MET A 368 7.66 22.27 -4.48
C MET A 368 7.83 23.77 -4.74
N THR A 369 6.80 24.41 -5.27
CA THR A 369 6.80 25.87 -5.52
C THR A 369 6.84 26.66 -4.22
N GLY A 370 6.11 26.24 -3.20
CA GLY A 370 6.11 26.86 -1.87
C GLY A 370 7.49 26.87 -1.23
N ILE A 371 8.23 25.75 -1.33
CA ILE A 371 9.62 25.66 -0.85
C ILE A 371 10.51 26.70 -1.53
N VAL A 372 10.45 26.80 -2.87
CA VAL A 372 11.21 27.82 -3.62
C VAL A 372 10.80 29.24 -3.20
N GLY A 373 9.50 29.49 -3.07
CA GLY A 373 8.95 30.80 -2.65
C GLY A 373 9.44 31.22 -1.26
N VAL A 374 9.48 30.29 -0.29
CA VAL A 374 10.06 30.55 1.04
C VAL A 374 11.54 30.93 0.93
N GLY A 375 12.32 30.17 0.14
CA GLY A 375 13.72 30.50 -0.12
C GLY A 375 13.88 31.91 -0.68
N LEU A 376 13.09 32.27 -1.69
CA LEU A 376 13.11 33.59 -2.33
C LEU A 376 12.80 34.72 -1.35
N LEU A 377 11.76 34.57 -0.52
CA LEU A 377 11.42 35.56 0.50
C LEU A 377 12.55 35.76 1.52
N LEU A 378 13.18 34.67 1.96
CA LEU A 378 14.33 34.72 2.86
C LEU A 378 15.52 35.44 2.21
N GLY A 379 15.84 35.12 0.95
CA GLY A 379 16.91 35.77 0.20
C GLY A 379 16.69 37.29 0.07
N LEU A 380 15.48 37.71 -0.30
CA LEU A 380 15.09 39.13 -0.36
C LEU A 380 15.21 39.82 0.98
N TRP A 381 14.72 39.18 2.05
CA TRP A 381 14.73 39.74 3.39
C TRP A 381 16.16 39.91 3.93
N LEU A 382 17.02 38.92 3.75
CA LEU A 382 18.43 38.99 4.15
C LEU A 382 19.15 40.12 3.43
N GLN A 383 18.92 40.26 2.11
CA GLN A 383 19.56 41.31 1.32
C GLN A 383 19.07 42.71 1.71
N ARG A 384 17.78 42.88 2.00
CA ARG A 384 17.22 44.15 2.53
C ARG A 384 17.84 44.54 3.87
N ARG A 385 18.05 43.58 4.78
CA ARG A 385 18.73 43.84 6.06
C ARG A 385 20.16 44.32 5.85
N ARG A 386 20.88 43.71 4.90
CA ARG A 386 22.26 44.09 4.59
C ARG A 386 22.38 45.50 4.01
N THR A 387 21.48 45.89 3.11
CA THR A 387 21.49 47.25 2.54
C THR A 387 21.11 48.31 3.57
N GLN A 388 20.18 48.01 4.50
CA GLN A 388 19.84 48.92 5.61
C GLN A 388 20.99 49.11 6.62
N GLN A 389 21.86 48.10 6.79
CA GLN A 389 22.99 48.17 7.72
C GLN A 389 24.26 48.82 7.12
N SER A 390 24.26 49.16 5.83
CA SER A 390 25.40 49.84 5.21
C SER A 390 25.26 51.36 5.45
N PRO A 391 26.09 51.99 6.30
CA PRO A 391 25.99 53.42 6.55
C PRO A 391 26.25 54.21 5.26
N PRO A 392 25.58 55.35 5.04
CA PRO A 392 25.88 56.19 3.90
C PRO A 392 27.34 56.62 3.99
N THR A 393 28.17 56.13 3.06
CA THR A 393 29.53 56.62 2.85
C THR A 393 29.43 58.12 2.60
N LEU A 394 29.76 58.90 3.62
CA LEU A 394 29.92 60.35 3.55
C LEU A 394 30.98 60.62 2.48
N LYS A 395 30.53 61.06 1.29
CA LYS A 395 31.42 61.64 0.29
C LYS A 395 32.00 62.90 0.90
N ARG A 396 33.22 62.81 1.46
CA ARG A 396 34.05 63.99 1.73
C ARG A 396 34.37 64.61 0.37
N SER A 397 33.67 65.67 0.01
CA SER A 397 34.16 66.61 -0.99
C SER A 397 35.38 67.32 -0.41
N PHE A 398 36.57 66.90 -0.81
CA PHE A 398 37.74 67.77 -0.70
C PHE A 398 37.73 68.65 -1.95
N SER A 399 37.37 69.91 -1.68
CA SER A 399 37.54 71.09 -2.53
C SER A 399 39.00 71.46 -2.72
#